data_AF-A0A9Q0TB97-F1
#
_entry.id   AF-A0A9Q0TB97-F1
#
_cell.length_a   1.000
_cell.length_b   1.000
_cell.length_c   1.000
_cell.angle_alpha   90.00
_cell.angle_beta   90.00
_cell.angle_gamma   90.00
#
_symmetry.space_group_name_H-M   'P 1'
#
loop_
_entity.id
_entity.type
_entity.pdbx_description
1 polymer ?
#
loop_
_entity_poly.entity_id
_entity_poly.type
_entity_poly.pdbx_seq_one_letter_code
_entity_poly.pdbx_strand_id
1 'polypeptide(L)'
;MADQEPEVINGMEASKKRGGYNDQEIDLYTIIHRMIVMIVYPDPGSSASSSLLQRIKTVLSENLPLLGEGSRNSGKKLLQWTRRGSPLRALLVISVGTIALLSMTGVIVFMLFFLAATFNAIVISLLMSLAAAGGFLALFFAFLTAIYIGALSVAIVVISTAMFSATVAILVVTGWIVFFWTVWLVTKKSVGVAKHSLTLTGSAISACSSSIHSQYRYEELNKLEA
;
A
#
# COMPACT_ATOMS: atom_id res chain seq x y z
N MET A 1 84.65 6.50 -57.11
CA MET A 1 84.84 5.85 -55.80
C MET A 1 84.02 6.61 -54.77
N ALA A 2 82.77 6.17 -54.62
CA ALA A 2 81.88 6.30 -53.47
C ALA A 2 80.58 5.61 -53.93
N ASP A 3 80.57 4.30 -53.72
CA ASP A 3 79.39 3.45 -53.81
C ASP A 3 78.44 3.70 -52.62
N GLN A 4 77.23 3.13 -52.75
CA GLN A 4 76.33 2.62 -51.69
C GLN A 4 74.94 3.32 -51.52
N GLU A 5 74.01 2.91 -52.40
CA GLU A 5 72.74 2.17 -52.11
C GLU A 5 71.57 2.82 -51.31
N PRO A 6 70.31 2.30 -51.43
CA PRO A 6 69.15 3.06 -51.92
C PRO A 6 67.92 3.00 -50.98
N GLU A 7 66.73 3.20 -51.56
CA GLU A 7 65.36 2.97 -51.04
C GLU A 7 64.56 4.16 -50.44
N VAL A 8 63.64 4.66 -51.29
CA VAL A 8 62.17 4.80 -51.09
C VAL A 8 61.68 5.18 -49.69
N ILE A 9 61.02 6.34 -49.54
CA ILE A 9 59.62 6.41 -49.05
C ILE A 9 58.86 7.60 -49.67
N ASN A 10 57.72 7.22 -50.24
CA ASN A 10 56.60 7.92 -50.84
C ASN A 10 55.89 8.90 -49.87
N GLY A 11 55.26 9.97 -50.38
CA GLY A 11 54.28 10.74 -49.61
C GLY A 11 54.25 12.23 -49.90
N MET A 12 53.56 12.61 -50.98
CA MET A 12 53.36 13.98 -51.45
C MET A 12 52.49 14.77 -50.46
N GLU A 13 53.12 15.60 -49.64
CA GLU A 13 52.47 16.68 -48.88
C GLU A 13 52.16 17.90 -49.76
N ALA A 14 51.19 18.67 -49.28
CA ALA A 14 50.89 20.08 -49.59
C ALA A 14 49.78 20.37 -50.62
N SER A 15 48.54 20.43 -50.11
CA SER A 15 47.64 21.51 -50.48
C SER A 15 46.92 22.06 -49.25
N LYS A 16 47.63 22.91 -48.51
CA LYS A 16 47.09 23.74 -47.44
C LYS A 16 46.48 25.00 -48.05
N LYS A 17 45.22 24.91 -48.52
CA LYS A 17 44.44 26.13 -48.82
C LYS A 17 43.93 26.74 -47.53
N ARG A 18 44.56 27.85 -47.15
CA ARG A 18 44.06 28.80 -46.15
C ARG A 18 42.69 29.32 -46.60
N GLY A 19 41.65 28.99 -45.85
CA GLY A 19 40.41 29.75 -45.81
C GLY A 19 40.40 30.58 -44.54
N GLY A 20 40.76 31.86 -44.66
CA GLY A 20 40.57 32.82 -43.58
C GLY A 20 39.06 33.05 -43.41
N TYR A 21 38.57 32.83 -42.19
CA TYR A 21 37.27 33.35 -41.77
C TYR A 21 37.52 34.26 -40.57
N ASN A 22 37.13 35.52 -40.79
CA ASN A 22 37.33 36.64 -39.89
C ASN A 22 36.62 36.42 -38.55
N ASP A 23 37.35 36.75 -37.50
CA ASP A 23 37.00 37.62 -36.37
C ASP A 23 35.64 38.36 -36.48
N GLN A 24 34.54 37.61 -36.35
CA GLN A 24 33.19 38.15 -36.12
C GLN A 24 32.62 37.47 -34.88
N GLU A 25 32.62 38.25 -33.79
CA GLU A 25 31.60 38.26 -32.75
C GLU A 25 30.99 36.89 -32.43
N ILE A 26 31.63 36.19 -31.50
CA ILE A 26 31.08 35.07 -30.74
C ILE A 26 29.95 35.62 -29.88
N ASP A 27 28.86 35.99 -30.55
CA ASP A 27 27.76 36.71 -29.95
C ASP A 27 26.77 35.71 -29.37
N LEU A 28 26.19 36.08 -28.23
CA LEU A 28 25.26 35.31 -27.40
C LEU A 28 24.17 34.61 -28.23
N TYR A 29 23.83 35.23 -29.36
CA TYR A 29 22.94 34.74 -30.40
C TYR A 29 23.31 33.35 -30.94
N THR A 30 24.58 33.10 -31.24
CA THR A 30 25.02 31.78 -31.75
C THR A 30 24.86 30.69 -30.69
N ILE A 31 25.04 31.02 -29.42
CA ILE A 31 24.90 30.10 -28.29
C ILE A 31 23.42 29.81 -28.04
N ILE A 32 22.57 30.83 -28.03
CA ILE A 32 21.12 30.69 -27.85
C ILE A 32 20.51 29.92 -29.03
N HIS A 33 20.90 30.25 -30.26
CA HIS A 33 20.41 29.56 -31.45
C HIS A 33 20.87 28.10 -31.49
N ARG A 34 22.09 27.81 -31.03
CA ARG A 34 22.60 26.45 -30.87
C ARG A 34 21.87 25.68 -29.77
N MET A 35 21.51 26.33 -28.66
CA MET A 35 20.67 25.75 -27.61
C MET A 35 19.27 25.39 -28.13
N ILE A 36 18.65 26.28 -28.89
CA ILE A 36 17.31 26.08 -29.47
C ILE A 36 17.34 24.96 -30.52
N VAL A 37 18.34 24.93 -31.41
CA VAL A 37 18.47 23.89 -32.44
C VAL A 37 18.73 22.51 -31.82
N MET A 38 19.54 22.43 -30.77
CA MET A 38 19.84 21.16 -30.07
C MET A 38 18.64 20.62 -29.27
N ILE A 39 17.72 21.50 -28.85
CA ILE A 39 16.44 21.12 -28.24
C ILE A 39 15.42 20.66 -29.29
N VAL A 40 15.43 21.27 -30.48
CA VAL A 40 14.44 21.04 -31.54
C VAL A 40 14.81 19.86 -32.45
N TYR A 41 16.10 19.56 -32.65
CA TYR A 41 16.57 18.45 -33.48
C TYR A 41 17.59 17.57 -32.71
N PRO A 42 17.18 16.40 -32.18
CA PRO A 42 18.10 15.52 -31.48
C PRO A 42 19.04 14.80 -32.45
N ASP A 43 20.34 14.80 -32.12
CA ASP A 43 21.35 13.97 -32.78
C ASP A 43 21.08 12.49 -32.47
N PRO A 44 20.92 11.60 -33.48
CA PRO A 44 20.54 10.19 -33.30
C PRO A 44 21.62 9.30 -32.65
N GLY A 45 22.70 9.87 -32.09
CA GLY A 45 23.89 9.13 -31.68
C GLY A 45 24.09 8.87 -30.18
N SER A 46 23.28 9.42 -29.26
CA SER A 46 23.47 9.17 -27.82
C SER A 46 22.25 8.55 -27.15
N SER A 47 22.41 7.25 -26.89
CA SER A 47 21.63 6.33 -26.08
C SER A 47 20.58 6.96 -25.16
N ALA A 48 19.38 6.43 -25.36
CA ALA A 48 18.16 6.52 -24.58
C ALA A 48 18.35 6.75 -23.06
N SER A 49 17.40 7.53 -22.52
CA SER A 49 17.01 7.65 -21.10
C SER A 49 17.87 8.50 -20.15
N SER A 50 18.13 9.77 -20.48
CA SER A 50 18.33 10.80 -19.45
C SER A 50 17.15 11.77 -19.51
N SER A 51 16.40 11.84 -18.41
CA SER A 51 15.20 12.67 -18.29
C SER A 51 15.50 14.11 -18.71
N LEU A 52 14.58 14.74 -19.45
CA LEU A 52 14.75 16.12 -19.94
C LEU A 52 15.11 17.08 -18.81
N LEU A 53 14.58 16.85 -17.61
CA LEU A 53 14.90 17.61 -16.40
C LEU A 53 16.36 17.47 -15.95
N GLN A 54 16.95 16.28 -16.09
CA GLN A 54 18.34 16.04 -15.72
C GLN A 54 19.29 16.70 -16.72
N ARG A 55 18.95 16.70 -18.01
CA ARG A 55 19.70 17.45 -19.04
C ARG A 55 19.57 18.95 -18.87
N ILE A 56 18.36 19.47 -18.60
CA ILE A 56 18.14 20.90 -18.31
C ILE A 56 18.92 21.31 -17.06
N LYS A 57 18.92 20.49 -16.01
CA LYS A 57 19.68 20.75 -14.78
C LYS A 57 21.19 20.79 -15.02
N THR A 58 21.73 19.84 -15.80
CA THR A 58 23.17 19.83 -16.13
C THR A 58 23.55 21.05 -16.97
N VAL A 59 22.78 21.33 -18.02
CA VAL A 59 23.02 22.47 -18.92
C VAL A 59 22.87 23.79 -18.17
N LEU A 60 21.89 23.92 -17.28
CA LEU A 60 21.71 25.11 -16.46
C LEU A 60 22.84 25.26 -15.45
N SER A 61 23.33 24.17 -14.84
CA SER A 61 24.46 24.21 -13.90
C SER A 61 25.78 24.59 -14.54
N GLU A 62 26.02 24.21 -15.80
CA GLU A 62 27.20 24.60 -16.56
C GLU A 62 27.13 26.04 -17.09
N ASN A 63 25.94 26.53 -17.45
CA ASN A 63 25.78 27.85 -18.07
C ASN A 63 25.44 28.98 -17.09
N LEU A 64 24.99 28.66 -15.86
CA LEU A 64 24.76 29.66 -14.80
C LEU A 64 25.99 30.52 -14.46
N PRO A 65 27.20 29.95 -14.25
CA PRO A 65 28.38 30.77 -13.96
C PRO A 65 28.75 31.66 -15.14
N LEU A 66 28.56 31.20 -16.38
CA LEU A 66 28.84 31.97 -17.61
C LEU A 66 27.89 33.16 -17.78
N LEU A 67 26.60 33.00 -17.44
CA LEU A 67 25.64 34.11 -17.41
C LEU A 67 25.99 35.13 -16.31
N GLY A 68 26.44 34.65 -15.15
CA GLY A 68 26.92 35.51 -14.07
C GLY A 68 28.16 36.31 -14.45
N GLU A 69 29.13 35.69 -15.11
CA GLU A 69 30.36 36.36 -15.57
C GLU A 69 30.09 37.34 -16.72
N GLY A 70 29.24 36.99 -17.69
CA GLY A 70 28.83 37.89 -18.77
C GLY A 70 28.12 39.15 -18.25
N SER A 71 27.24 38.99 -17.26
CA SER A 71 26.57 40.09 -16.57
C SER A 71 27.56 40.98 -15.81
N ARG A 72 28.45 40.39 -15.01
CA ARG A 72 29.45 41.15 -14.23
C ARG A 72 30.44 41.88 -15.12
N ASN A 73 30.86 41.30 -16.24
CA ASN A 73 31.81 41.93 -17.16
C ASN A 73 31.18 43.09 -17.93
N SER A 74 29.92 42.94 -18.35
CA SER A 74 29.13 44.03 -18.96
C SER A 74 28.89 45.18 -17.98
N GLY A 75 28.57 44.87 -16.72
CA GLY A 75 28.44 45.86 -15.65
C GLY A 75 29.72 46.65 -15.40
N LYS A 76 30.89 45.98 -15.39
CA LYS A 76 32.19 46.64 -15.27
C LYS A 76 32.50 47.56 -16.45
N LYS A 77 32.21 47.13 -17.69
CA LYS A 77 32.43 47.92 -18.91
C LYS A 77 31.55 49.17 -18.93
N LEU A 78 30.29 49.04 -18.52
CA LEU A 78 29.37 50.17 -18.35
C LEU A 78 29.89 51.12 -17.26
N LEU A 79 30.24 50.63 -16.06
CA LEU A 79 30.78 51.44 -14.97
C LEU A 79 32.04 52.23 -15.38
N GLN A 80 32.96 51.59 -16.11
CA GLN A 80 34.18 52.23 -16.58
C GLN A 80 33.91 53.28 -17.66
N TRP A 81 32.89 53.06 -18.51
CA TRP A 81 32.40 54.04 -19.49
C TRP A 81 31.74 55.25 -18.82
N THR A 82 30.90 55.03 -17.81
CA THR A 82 30.25 56.12 -17.06
C THR A 82 31.28 56.95 -16.28
N ARG A 83 32.36 56.32 -15.80
CA ARG A 83 33.44 56.99 -15.05
C ARG A 83 34.39 57.81 -15.94
N ARG A 84 34.43 57.53 -17.25
CA ARG A 84 35.34 58.18 -18.23
C ARG A 84 34.66 59.28 -19.06
N GLY A 85 33.36 59.51 -18.87
CA GLY A 85 32.54 60.50 -19.58
C GLY A 85 32.03 61.65 -18.70
N SER A 86 31.43 62.67 -19.34
CA SER A 86 30.85 63.87 -18.70
C SER A 86 29.74 63.54 -17.68
N PRO A 87 29.60 64.29 -16.56
CA PRO A 87 28.62 64.05 -15.49
C PRO A 87 27.16 63.97 -15.95
N LEU A 88 26.80 64.56 -17.09
CA LEU A 88 25.46 64.44 -17.69
C LEU A 88 25.13 63.01 -18.13
N ARG A 89 26.11 62.23 -18.60
CA ARG A 89 25.89 60.82 -18.96
C ARG A 89 25.66 59.94 -17.74
N ALA A 90 26.31 60.25 -16.62
CA ALA A 90 26.08 59.54 -15.37
C ALA A 90 24.66 59.78 -14.85
N LEU A 91 24.18 61.02 -14.86
CA LEU A 91 22.81 61.36 -14.46
C LEU A 91 21.75 60.70 -15.36
N LEU A 92 21.96 60.67 -16.67
CA LEU A 92 21.04 60.04 -17.61
C LEU A 92 20.99 58.51 -17.39
N VAL A 93 22.14 57.86 -17.23
CA VAL A 93 22.21 56.42 -16.94
C VAL A 93 21.59 56.08 -15.58
N ILE A 94 21.80 56.90 -14.55
CA ILE A 94 21.11 56.73 -13.26
C ILE A 94 19.60 56.86 -13.46
N SER A 95 19.12 57.88 -14.17
CA SER A 95 17.69 58.12 -14.36
C SER A 95 17.02 56.99 -15.14
N VAL A 96 17.53 56.66 -16.33
CA VAL A 96 17.03 55.56 -17.17
C VAL A 96 17.19 54.21 -16.46
N GLY A 97 18.31 54.00 -15.76
CA GLY A 97 18.54 52.79 -14.98
C GLY A 97 17.55 52.65 -13.83
N THR A 98 17.20 53.73 -13.15
CA THR A 98 16.21 53.70 -12.05
C THR A 98 14.82 53.37 -12.58
N ILE A 99 14.42 53.98 -13.70
CA ILE A 99 13.13 53.68 -14.37
C ILE A 99 13.09 52.21 -14.83
N ALA A 100 14.18 51.71 -15.42
CA ALA A 100 14.29 50.32 -15.85
C ALA A 100 14.26 49.34 -14.67
N LEU A 101 14.97 49.64 -13.58
CA LEU A 101 14.95 48.84 -12.35
C LEU A 101 13.56 48.84 -11.71
N LEU A 102 12.88 49.98 -11.69
CA LEU A 102 11.52 50.10 -11.15
C LEU A 102 10.54 49.28 -12.00
N SER A 103 10.67 49.35 -13.34
CA SER A 103 9.88 48.53 -14.27
C SER A 103 10.16 47.03 -14.10
N MET A 104 11.43 46.63 -14.00
CA MET A 104 11.82 45.23 -13.82
C MET A 104 11.31 44.69 -12.48
N THR A 105 11.42 45.48 -11.42
CA THR A 105 10.87 45.16 -10.10
C THR A 105 9.36 44.99 -10.17
N GLY A 106 8.65 45.89 -10.87
CA GLY A 106 7.20 45.77 -11.09
C GLY A 106 6.81 44.46 -11.78
N VAL A 107 7.50 44.08 -12.85
CA VAL A 107 7.27 42.81 -13.56
C VAL A 107 7.57 41.60 -12.67
N ILE A 108 8.65 41.65 -11.89
CA ILE A 108 9.01 40.58 -10.94
C ILE A 108 7.93 40.41 -9.87
N VAL A 109 7.48 41.50 -9.25
CA VAL A 109 6.42 41.47 -8.23
C VAL A 109 5.10 40.96 -8.83
N PHE A 110 4.75 41.41 -10.04
CA PHE A 110 3.57 40.93 -10.75
C PHE A 110 3.65 39.42 -11.05
N MET A 111 4.80 38.93 -11.52
CA MET A 111 5.02 37.49 -11.74
C MET A 111 4.95 36.69 -10.44
N LEU A 112 5.52 37.21 -9.35
CA LEU A 112 5.42 36.57 -8.04
C LEU A 112 3.99 36.52 -7.53
N PHE A 113 3.19 37.58 -7.74
CA PHE A 113 1.77 37.58 -7.39
C PHE A 113 1.00 36.55 -8.21
N PHE A 114 1.22 36.46 -9.53
CA PHE A 114 0.57 35.46 -10.37
C PHE A 114 0.99 34.04 -10.00
N LEU A 115 2.26 33.84 -9.64
CA LEU A 115 2.77 32.56 -9.16
C LEU A 115 2.12 32.18 -7.82
N ALA A 116 2.02 33.13 -6.89
CA ALA A 116 1.31 32.94 -5.63
C ALA A 116 -0.18 32.64 -5.86
N ALA A 117 -0.83 33.35 -6.79
CA ALA A 117 -2.21 33.11 -7.17
C ALA A 117 -2.41 31.71 -7.78
N THR A 118 -1.50 31.29 -8.67
CA THR A 118 -1.51 29.95 -9.29
C THR A 118 -1.29 28.88 -8.24
N PHE A 119 -0.31 29.05 -7.34
CA PHE A 119 -0.06 28.13 -6.25
C PHE A 119 -1.28 28.02 -5.33
N ASN A 120 -1.90 29.15 -4.97
CA ASN A 120 -3.11 29.17 -4.16
C ASN A 120 -4.27 28.45 -4.88
N ALA A 121 -4.45 28.68 -6.19
CA ALA A 121 -5.45 27.98 -6.99
C ALA A 121 -5.20 26.46 -7.02
N ILE A 122 -3.94 26.02 -7.14
CA ILE A 122 -3.57 24.60 -7.07
C ILE A 122 -3.92 24.04 -5.70
N VAL A 123 -3.54 24.72 -4.60
CA VAL A 123 -3.83 24.27 -3.23
C VAL A 123 -5.34 24.12 -3.02
N ILE A 124 -6.14 25.11 -3.42
CA ILE A 124 -7.60 25.07 -3.28
C ILE A 124 -8.19 23.94 -4.14
N SER A 125 -7.74 23.77 -5.38
CA SER A 125 -8.18 22.68 -6.26
C SER A 125 -7.83 21.30 -5.69
N LEU A 126 -6.63 21.15 -5.14
CA LEU A 126 -6.20 19.91 -4.50
C LEU A 126 -6.99 19.64 -3.22
N LEU A 127 -7.22 20.65 -2.38
CA LEU A 127 -8.05 20.51 -1.18
C LEU A 127 -9.48 20.13 -1.55
N MET A 128 -10.05 20.71 -2.61
CA MET A 128 -11.39 20.36 -3.05
C MET A 128 -11.45 18.93 -3.61
N SER A 129 -10.45 18.52 -4.40
CA SER A 129 -10.34 17.13 -4.88
C SER A 129 -10.10 16.15 -3.74
N LEU A 130 -9.28 16.51 -2.74
CA LEU A 130 -8.98 15.68 -1.58
C LEU A 130 -10.15 15.62 -0.61
N ALA A 131 -10.92 16.69 -0.46
CA ALA A 131 -12.17 16.67 0.30
C ALA A 131 -13.21 15.76 -0.38
N ALA A 132 -13.33 15.82 -1.71
CA ALA A 132 -14.22 14.95 -2.47
C ALA A 132 -13.79 13.47 -2.38
N ALA A 133 -12.53 13.17 -2.73
CA ALA A 133 -11.98 11.81 -2.70
C ALA A 133 -11.83 11.27 -1.27
N GLY A 134 -11.36 12.11 -0.34
CA GLY A 134 -11.19 11.79 1.07
C GLY A 134 -12.52 11.61 1.80
N GLY A 135 -13.55 12.37 1.46
CA GLY A 135 -14.91 12.15 1.94
C GLY A 135 -15.44 10.77 1.53
N PHE A 136 -15.24 10.40 0.26
CA PHE A 136 -15.59 9.06 -0.22
C PHE A 136 -14.79 7.96 0.47
N LEU A 137 -13.48 8.16 0.65
CA LEU A 137 -12.61 7.20 1.35
C LEU A 137 -13.00 7.04 2.83
N ALA A 138 -13.36 8.13 3.50
CA ALA A 138 -13.84 8.11 4.88
C ALA A 138 -15.16 7.33 5.00
N LEU A 139 -16.11 7.56 4.07
CA LEU A 139 -17.37 6.82 4.04
C LEU A 139 -17.14 5.33 3.79
N PHE A 140 -16.26 4.98 2.85
CA PHE A 140 -15.88 3.61 2.56
C PHE A 140 -15.27 2.93 3.78
N PHE A 141 -14.33 3.60 4.46
CA PHE A 141 -13.72 3.07 5.68
C PHE A 141 -14.72 2.92 6.82
N ALA A 142 -15.66 3.86 6.96
CA ALA A 142 -16.74 3.76 7.93
C ALA A 142 -17.64 2.55 7.65
N PHE A 143 -17.99 2.31 6.39
CA PHE A 143 -18.76 1.13 5.98
C PHE A 143 -17.99 -0.18 6.22
N LEU A 144 -16.71 -0.24 5.87
CA LEU A 144 -15.87 -1.41 6.16
C LEU A 144 -15.82 -1.69 7.66
N THR A 145 -15.67 -0.65 8.46
CA THR A 145 -15.67 -0.74 9.92
C THR A 145 -17.04 -1.24 10.42
N ALA A 146 -18.14 -0.66 9.94
CA ALA A 146 -19.48 -1.10 10.30
C ALA A 146 -19.75 -2.57 9.91
N ILE A 147 -19.34 -2.99 8.71
CA ILE A 147 -19.44 -4.38 8.26
C ILE A 147 -18.58 -5.29 9.12
N TYR A 148 -17.35 -4.89 9.45
CA TYR A 148 -16.45 -5.66 10.32
C TYR A 148 -17.05 -5.85 11.72
N ILE A 149 -17.50 -4.78 12.36
CA ILE A 149 -18.18 -4.85 13.66
C ILE A 149 -19.47 -5.70 13.55
N GLY A 150 -20.24 -5.54 12.46
CA GLY A 150 -21.45 -6.32 12.23
C GLY A 150 -21.16 -7.81 12.11
N ALA A 151 -20.15 -8.20 11.33
CA ALA A 151 -19.73 -9.58 11.19
C ALA A 151 -19.22 -10.16 12.51
N LEU A 152 -18.44 -9.38 13.26
CA LEU A 152 -17.94 -9.76 14.59
C LEU A 152 -19.11 -9.94 15.58
N SER A 153 -20.12 -9.07 15.52
CA SER A 153 -21.34 -9.18 16.31
C SER A 153 -22.15 -10.45 15.96
N VAL A 154 -22.38 -10.71 14.67
CA VAL A 154 -23.08 -11.92 14.21
C VAL A 154 -22.32 -13.18 14.62
N ALA A 155 -21.00 -13.20 14.50
CA ALA A 155 -20.19 -14.34 14.93
C ALA A 155 -20.35 -14.62 16.43
N ILE A 156 -20.31 -13.59 17.28
CA ILE A 156 -20.54 -13.73 18.72
C ILE A 156 -21.95 -14.29 19.00
N VAL A 157 -22.98 -13.77 18.31
CA VAL A 157 -24.36 -14.25 18.47
C VAL A 157 -24.49 -15.71 18.07
N VAL A 158 -23.88 -16.13 16.96
CA VAL A 158 -23.90 -17.52 16.49
C VAL A 158 -23.19 -18.43 17.48
N ILE A 159 -22.00 -18.05 17.95
CA ILE A 159 -21.24 -18.83 18.95
C ILE A 159 -22.03 -18.94 20.25
N SER A 160 -22.62 -17.84 20.72
CA SER A 160 -23.45 -17.83 21.93
C SER A 160 -24.68 -18.74 21.80
N THR A 161 -25.39 -18.64 20.66
CA THR A 161 -26.55 -19.49 20.36
C THR A 161 -26.15 -20.96 20.28
N ALA A 162 -25.05 -21.27 19.61
CA ALA A 162 -24.52 -22.63 19.51
C ALA A 162 -24.19 -23.19 20.90
N MET A 163 -23.48 -22.43 21.75
CA MET A 163 -23.15 -22.85 23.12
C MET A 163 -24.40 -23.05 23.99
N PHE A 164 -25.37 -22.15 23.91
CA PHE A 164 -26.64 -22.29 24.62
C PHE A 164 -27.39 -23.54 24.13
N SER A 165 -27.49 -23.74 22.82
CA SER A 165 -28.14 -24.91 22.23
C SER A 165 -27.45 -26.22 22.59
N ALA A 166 -26.11 -26.25 22.62
CA ALA A 166 -25.33 -27.42 23.01
C ALA A 166 -25.53 -27.74 24.49
N THR A 167 -25.57 -26.72 25.36
CA THR A 167 -25.86 -26.88 26.79
C THR A 167 -27.25 -27.51 26.98
N VAL A 168 -28.28 -26.99 26.31
CA VAL A 168 -29.63 -27.55 26.36
C VAL A 168 -29.66 -29.00 25.83
N ALA A 169 -28.99 -29.28 24.70
CA ALA A 169 -28.92 -30.62 24.14
C ALA A 169 -28.27 -31.63 25.10
N ILE A 170 -27.15 -31.25 25.74
CA ILE A 170 -26.49 -32.09 26.76
C ILE A 170 -27.45 -32.34 27.93
N LEU A 171 -28.14 -31.31 28.44
CA LEU A 171 -29.12 -31.48 29.52
C LEU A 171 -30.27 -32.41 29.14
N VAL A 172 -30.77 -32.32 27.92
CA VAL A 172 -31.81 -33.23 27.40
C VAL A 172 -31.29 -34.66 27.34
N VAL A 173 -30.11 -34.87 26.73
CA VAL A 173 -29.51 -36.21 26.61
C VAL A 173 -29.20 -36.82 27.97
N THR A 174 -28.52 -36.09 28.85
CA THR A 174 -28.23 -36.54 30.22
C THR A 174 -29.51 -36.79 31.00
N GLY A 175 -30.51 -35.91 30.89
CA GLY A 175 -31.82 -36.07 31.51
C GLY A 175 -32.53 -37.34 31.06
N TRP A 176 -32.52 -37.65 29.76
CA TRP A 176 -33.07 -38.89 29.20
C TRP A 176 -32.35 -40.13 29.72
N ILE A 177 -31.01 -40.10 29.79
CA ILE A 177 -30.21 -41.22 30.30
C ILE A 177 -30.53 -41.49 31.77
N VAL A 178 -30.60 -40.44 32.59
CA VAL A 178 -30.99 -40.54 34.01
C VAL A 178 -32.42 -41.06 34.13
N PHE A 179 -33.34 -40.55 33.31
CA PHE A 179 -34.74 -40.99 33.29
C PHE A 179 -34.86 -42.48 32.96
N PHE A 180 -34.23 -42.94 31.88
CA PHE A 180 -34.23 -44.36 31.50
C PHE A 180 -33.62 -45.25 32.60
N TRP A 181 -32.52 -44.81 33.21
CA TRP A 181 -31.89 -45.54 34.31
C TRP A 181 -32.84 -45.71 35.51
N THR A 182 -33.55 -44.63 35.89
CA THR A 182 -34.52 -44.69 37.00
C THR A 182 -35.73 -45.58 36.69
N VAL A 183 -36.31 -45.49 35.49
CA VAL A 183 -37.44 -46.35 35.07
C VAL A 183 -37.02 -47.82 35.05
N TRP A 184 -35.83 -48.11 34.52
CA TRP A 184 -35.27 -49.46 34.53
C TRP A 184 -35.04 -49.99 35.93
N LEU A 185 -34.48 -49.16 36.84
CA LEU A 185 -34.30 -49.53 38.25
C LEU A 185 -35.62 -49.80 38.96
N VAL A 186 -36.63 -48.94 38.78
CA VAL A 186 -37.96 -49.13 39.35
C VAL A 186 -38.59 -50.42 38.85
N THR A 187 -38.47 -50.71 37.55
CA THR A 187 -39.00 -51.95 36.94
C THR A 187 -38.25 -53.18 37.44
N LYS A 188 -36.91 -53.16 37.52
CA LYS A 188 -36.12 -54.27 38.08
C LYS A 188 -36.49 -54.52 39.54
N LYS A 189 -36.70 -53.45 40.32
CA LYS A 189 -37.14 -53.54 41.71
C LYS A 189 -38.57 -54.07 41.84
N SER A 190 -39.49 -53.66 40.96
CA SER A 190 -40.88 -54.15 40.96
C SER A 190 -40.98 -55.61 40.56
N VAL A 191 -40.20 -56.06 39.57
CA VAL A 191 -40.12 -57.48 39.18
C VAL A 191 -39.51 -58.31 40.31
N GLY A 192 -38.50 -57.80 41.02
CA GLY A 192 -37.92 -58.48 42.19
C GLY A 192 -38.91 -58.67 43.33
N VAL A 193 -39.72 -57.64 43.62
CA VAL A 193 -40.79 -57.71 44.62
C VAL A 193 -41.90 -58.67 44.16
N ALA A 194 -42.30 -58.62 42.89
CA ALA A 194 -43.29 -59.55 42.34
C ALA A 194 -42.81 -61.01 42.40
N LYS A 195 -41.53 -61.27 42.11
CA LYS A 195 -40.92 -62.60 42.28
C LYS A 195 -40.93 -63.04 43.75
N HIS A 196 -40.61 -62.15 44.68
CA HIS A 196 -40.65 -62.48 46.11
C HIS A 196 -42.08 -62.73 46.61
N SER A 197 -43.09 -62.01 46.09
CA SER A 197 -44.50 -62.24 46.38
C SER A 197 -45.02 -63.55 45.76
N LEU A 198 -44.59 -63.89 44.56
CA LEU A 198 -44.92 -65.18 43.93
C LEU A 198 -44.25 -66.35 44.65
N THR A 199 -43.02 -66.19 45.13
CA THR A 199 -42.33 -67.23 45.91
C THR A 199 -42.92 -67.37 47.31
N LEU A 200 -43.29 -66.28 47.99
CA LEU A 200 -43.97 -66.33 49.30
C LEU A 200 -45.40 -66.89 49.20
N THR A 201 -46.13 -66.57 48.13
CA THR A 201 -47.46 -67.13 47.90
C THR A 201 -47.38 -68.59 47.43
N GLY A 202 -46.44 -68.93 46.54
CA GLY A 202 -46.20 -70.31 46.07
C GLY A 202 -45.65 -71.25 47.15
N SER A 203 -44.92 -70.73 48.13
CA SER A 203 -44.44 -71.51 49.29
C SER A 203 -45.58 -71.93 50.24
N ALA A 204 -46.68 -71.17 50.31
CA ALA A 204 -47.86 -71.60 51.06
C ALA A 204 -48.62 -72.74 50.35
N ILE A 205 -48.53 -72.83 49.02
CA ILE A 205 -49.20 -73.88 48.23
C ILE A 205 -48.36 -75.17 48.20
N SER A 206 -47.02 -75.06 48.17
CA SER A 206 -46.13 -76.24 48.18
C SER A 206 -46.11 -76.99 49.52
N ALA A 207 -46.35 -76.31 50.64
CA ALA A 207 -46.43 -76.95 51.97
C ALA A 207 -47.66 -77.88 52.12
N CYS A 208 -48.68 -77.74 51.26
CA CYS A 208 -49.83 -78.63 51.22
C CYS A 208 -49.61 -79.91 50.37
N SER A 209 -48.50 -80.02 49.62
CA SER A 209 -48.24 -81.23 48.81
C SER A 209 -47.40 -82.30 49.53
N SER A 210 -46.67 -81.93 50.60
CA SER A 210 -45.87 -82.89 51.38
C SER A 210 -46.70 -83.75 52.35
N SER A 211 -47.94 -83.35 52.67
CA SER A 211 -48.85 -84.13 53.51
C SER A 211 -49.57 -85.26 52.77
N ILE A 212 -49.58 -85.25 51.44
CA ILE A 212 -50.25 -86.29 50.63
C ILE A 212 -49.32 -87.47 50.33
N HIS A 213 -48.00 -87.29 50.32
CA HIS A 213 -47.06 -88.39 50.07
C HIS A 213 -46.77 -89.25 51.31
N SER A 214 -47.05 -88.76 52.53
CA SER A 214 -46.97 -89.58 53.74
C SER A 214 -48.24 -90.40 53.98
N GLN A 215 -49.42 -89.97 53.50
CA GLN A 215 -50.65 -90.73 53.69
C GLN A 215 -50.69 -92.06 52.93
N TYR A 216 -50.08 -92.15 51.73
CA TYR A 216 -50.04 -93.41 50.98
C TYR A 216 -49.05 -94.45 51.55
N ARG A 217 -48.09 -94.06 52.40
CA ARG A 217 -47.12 -95.02 52.98
C ARG A 217 -47.65 -95.75 54.22
N TYR A 218 -48.70 -95.26 54.86
CA TYR A 218 -49.34 -95.95 55.98
C TYR A 218 -50.42 -96.96 55.55
N GLU A 219 -50.91 -96.88 54.31
CA GLU A 219 -51.99 -97.76 53.82
C GLU A 219 -51.49 -99.08 53.23
N GLU A 220 -50.21 -99.17 52.82
CA GLU A 220 -49.58 -100.43 52.40
C GLU A 220 -49.14 -101.33 53.57
N LEU A 221 -48.79 -100.77 54.73
CA LEU A 221 -48.34 -101.57 55.88
C LEU A 221 -49.50 -102.33 56.56
N ASN A 222 -50.74 -101.85 56.43
CA ASN A 222 -51.93 -102.55 56.95
C ASN A 222 -52.46 -103.67 56.04
N LYS A 223 -51.90 -103.84 54.83
CA LYS A 223 -52.29 -104.93 53.91
C LYS A 223 -51.39 -106.17 54.00
N LEU A 224 -50.34 -106.13 54.82
CA LEU A 224 -49.40 -107.25 54.99
C LEU A 224 -49.63 -108.04 56.30
N GLU A 225 -50.67 -107.70 57.06
CA GLU A 225 -51.02 -108.34 58.34
C GLU A 225 -52.42 -109.00 58.35
N ALA A 226 -52.99 -109.29 57.16
CA ALA A 226 -54.25 -110.03 57.00
C ALA A 226 -54.06 -111.33 56.20
#